data_AF-A0A1V5V4L7-F1
#
_entry.id   AF-A0A1V5V4L7-F1
#
_cell.length_a   1.000
_cell.length_b   1.000
_cell.length_c   1.000
_cell.angle_alpha   90.00
_cell.angle_beta   90.00
_cell.angle_gamma   90.00
#
_symmetry.space_group_name_H-M   'P 1'
#
loop_
_entity.id
_entity.type
_entity.pdbx_description
1 polymer ?
#
loop_
_entity_poly.entity_id
_entity_poly.type
_entity_poly.pdbx_seq_one_letter_code
_entity_poly.pdbx_strand_id
1 'polypeptide(L)'
;MAVVNVTSASFASPYFEITLGSHSLSPEETSLVTDVEIKDEVEEKDTATVTVNDPFFQFQKLASKGMSVRIVAGYFMGKTKEFIGEVSGLTPQFPESGLPSLSIECSAKSKKGHEGQVNKAWKKMKRSEIAKKIAGKHGWTPDVDETKEIVEQESQAGESDVDFLRKMARKENFTFRVKGNTMQFKKAPNLDDQSPVAVFDYRIGNHTVKSFSPRYASDETGKDVEGATVNNKSKKTVKTKNKSSVAKSQGTKDSGTVNRGTAETLYPSEKANARKS
;
A
#
# COMPACT_ATOMS: atom_id res chain seq x y z
N MET A 1 37.90 -35.47 3.62
CA MET A 1 37.44 -34.14 4.06
C MET A 1 36.27 -33.77 3.18
N ALA A 2 35.05 -33.74 3.74
CA ALA A 2 33.88 -33.31 3.01
C ALA A 2 33.96 -31.79 2.84
N VAL A 3 34.16 -31.33 1.61
CA VAL A 3 34.05 -29.92 1.26
C VAL A 3 32.57 -29.57 1.37
N VAL A 4 32.20 -28.92 2.46
CA VAL A 4 30.90 -28.27 2.59
C VAL A 4 30.94 -27.08 1.64
N ASN A 5 30.43 -27.27 0.42
CA ASN A 5 30.11 -26.15 -0.44
C ASN A 5 28.98 -25.37 0.24
N VAL A 6 29.34 -24.24 0.85
CA VAL A 6 28.37 -23.24 1.29
C VAL A 6 27.81 -22.61 0.01
N THR A 7 26.77 -23.21 -0.56
CA THR A 7 25.96 -22.53 -1.57
C THR A 7 25.38 -21.29 -0.91
N SER A 8 25.82 -20.13 -1.38
CA SER A 8 25.49 -18.80 -0.89
C SER A 8 24.06 -18.73 -0.38
N ALA A 9 23.90 -18.62 0.93
CA ALA A 9 22.67 -18.12 1.52
C ALA A 9 22.42 -16.74 0.88
N SER A 10 21.44 -16.67 -0.03
CA SER A 10 20.71 -15.47 -0.47
C SER A 10 21.36 -14.16 -0.02
N PHE A 11 22.38 -13.68 -0.74
CA PHE A 11 22.87 -12.32 -0.52
C PHE A 11 21.78 -11.38 -1.03
N ALA A 12 20.91 -10.93 -0.12
CA ALA A 12 19.83 -10.00 -0.44
C ALA A 12 20.46 -8.61 -0.62
N SER A 13 21.10 -8.39 -1.77
CA SER A 13 21.60 -7.07 -2.13
C SER A 13 20.40 -6.18 -2.44
N PRO A 14 20.28 -4.98 -1.84
CA PRO A 14 19.30 -4.01 -2.29
C PRO A 14 19.54 -3.73 -3.77
N TYR A 15 18.45 -3.64 -4.51
CA TYR A 15 18.45 -3.34 -5.93
C TYR A 15 17.49 -2.19 -6.17
N PHE A 16 17.92 -1.20 -6.93
CA PHE A 16 17.05 -0.15 -7.39
C PHE A 16 17.43 0.34 -8.78
N GLU A 17 16.41 0.77 -9.52
CA GLU A 17 16.53 1.48 -10.79
C GLU A 17 15.75 2.78 -10.66
N ILE A 18 16.36 3.89 -11.06
CA ILE A 18 15.73 5.20 -11.03
C ILE A 18 15.79 5.79 -12.44
N THR A 19 14.65 6.20 -12.94
CA THR A 19 14.50 6.90 -14.21
C THR A 19 13.84 8.25 -13.97
N LEU A 20 14.52 9.33 -14.35
CA LEU A 20 14.06 10.71 -14.30
C LEU A 20 13.79 11.19 -15.74
N GLY A 21 12.53 11.41 -16.09
CA GLY A 21 12.13 11.72 -17.46
C GLY A 21 12.48 10.58 -18.41
N SER A 22 13.34 10.84 -19.37
CA SER A 22 13.94 9.85 -20.27
C SER A 22 15.33 9.38 -19.84
N HIS A 23 15.88 9.95 -18.77
CA HIS A 23 17.23 9.64 -18.27
C HIS A 23 17.16 8.55 -17.22
N SER A 24 17.71 7.37 -17.53
CA SER A 24 17.96 6.34 -16.53
C SER A 24 19.31 6.62 -15.88
N LEU A 25 19.38 6.54 -14.55
CA LEU A 25 20.65 6.76 -13.85
C LEU A 25 21.69 5.73 -14.33
N SER A 26 22.87 6.23 -14.66
CA SER A 26 24.06 5.45 -14.97
C SER A 26 24.61 4.77 -13.70
N PRO A 27 25.52 3.80 -13.83
CA PRO A 27 26.16 3.18 -12.66
C PRO A 27 26.89 4.17 -11.76
N GLU A 28 27.51 5.20 -12.33
CA GLU A 28 28.20 6.26 -11.59
C GLU A 28 27.20 7.10 -10.78
N GLU A 29 26.11 7.54 -11.39
CA GLU A 29 25.04 8.28 -10.70
C GLU A 29 24.34 7.42 -9.63
N THR A 30 24.11 6.14 -9.93
CA THR A 30 23.49 5.19 -8.99
C THR A 30 24.34 5.02 -7.73
N SER A 31 25.67 5.08 -7.85
CA SER A 31 26.60 4.98 -6.71
C SER A 31 26.50 6.16 -5.74
N LEU A 32 25.95 7.29 -6.19
CA LEU A 32 25.76 8.50 -5.38
C LEU A 32 24.42 8.49 -4.64
N VAL A 33 23.52 7.54 -4.94
CA VAL A 33 22.25 7.37 -4.23
C VAL A 33 22.51 6.77 -2.86
N THR A 34 22.12 7.48 -1.81
CA THR A 34 22.34 7.06 -0.42
C THR A 34 21.10 6.43 0.20
N ASP A 35 19.91 6.87 -0.22
CA ASP A 35 18.64 6.39 0.31
C ASP A 35 17.53 6.42 -0.74
N VAL A 36 16.67 5.39 -0.72
CA VAL A 36 15.47 5.30 -1.55
C VAL A 36 14.32 4.84 -0.66
N GLU A 37 13.38 5.74 -0.42
CA GLU A 37 12.19 5.49 0.37
C GLU A 37 10.94 5.50 -0.52
N ILE A 38 10.11 4.45 -0.45
CA ILE A 38 8.80 4.42 -1.11
C ILE A 38 7.73 4.21 -0.03
N LYS A 39 6.89 5.22 0.17
CA LYS A 39 5.72 5.16 1.06
C LYS A 39 4.49 4.89 0.23
N ASP A 40 3.82 3.81 0.59
CA ASP A 40 2.57 3.37 -0.02
C ASP A 40 1.48 3.48 1.03
N GLU A 41 0.59 4.42 0.79
CA GLU A 41 -0.45 4.80 1.73
C GLU A 41 -1.81 4.52 1.10
N VAL A 42 -2.73 3.97 1.90
CA VAL A 42 -4.04 3.55 1.40
C VAL A 42 -4.97 4.74 1.16
N GLU A 43 -4.89 5.75 2.04
CA GLU A 43 -5.80 6.91 2.01
C GLU A 43 -5.13 8.16 1.43
N GLU A 44 -3.85 8.32 1.69
CA GLU A 44 -3.02 9.38 1.14
C GLU A 44 -2.48 8.99 -0.24
N LYS A 45 -1.71 9.90 -0.84
CA LYS A 45 -0.97 9.63 -2.08
C LYS A 45 0.30 8.84 -1.77
N ASP A 46 0.64 7.90 -2.65
CA ASP A 46 1.96 7.28 -2.62
C ASP A 46 3.04 8.36 -2.83
N THR A 47 4.07 8.31 -2.02
CA THR A 47 5.24 9.22 -2.11
C THR A 47 6.52 8.41 -2.19
N ALA A 48 7.52 8.98 -2.85
CA ALA A 48 8.85 8.41 -2.86
C ALA A 48 9.89 9.52 -2.66
N THR A 49 10.96 9.20 -1.95
CA THR A 49 12.07 10.12 -1.70
C THR A 49 13.35 9.43 -2.11
N VAL A 50 14.15 10.11 -2.93
CA VAL A 50 15.50 9.64 -3.30
C VAL A 50 16.49 10.64 -2.75
N THR A 51 17.42 10.19 -1.92
CA THR A 51 18.52 11.02 -1.42
C THR A 51 19.79 10.68 -2.18
N VAL A 52 20.45 11.70 -2.71
CA VAL A 52 21.71 11.56 -3.45
C VAL A 52 22.79 12.48 -2.88
N ASN A 53 24.03 12.02 -2.87
CA ASN A 53 25.18 12.88 -2.64
C ASN A 53 25.44 13.67 -3.93
N ASP A 54 25.37 15.00 -3.85
CA ASP A 54 25.50 15.87 -5.02
C ASP A 54 26.57 16.96 -4.83
N PRO A 55 27.85 16.59 -4.62
CA PRO A 55 28.92 17.56 -4.34
C PRO A 55 29.19 18.51 -5.53
N PHE A 56 28.77 18.13 -6.74
CA PHE A 56 29.00 18.89 -7.97
C PHE A 56 27.71 19.43 -8.61
N PHE A 57 26.57 19.34 -7.92
CA PHE A 57 25.27 19.84 -8.40
C PHE A 57 24.83 19.25 -9.75
N GLN A 58 25.16 17.98 -10.00
CA GLN A 58 24.80 17.24 -11.21
C GLN A 58 23.32 16.85 -11.17
N PHE A 59 22.83 16.31 -10.05
CA PHE A 59 21.44 15.87 -9.91
C PHE A 59 20.46 17.03 -9.89
N GLN A 60 20.88 18.19 -9.36
CA GLN A 60 20.08 19.40 -9.42
C GLN A 60 19.77 19.86 -10.86
N LYS A 61 20.65 19.53 -11.83
CA LYS A 61 20.42 19.84 -13.26
C LYS A 61 19.59 18.76 -13.97
N LEU A 62 19.67 17.52 -13.48
CA LEU A 62 18.98 16.36 -14.06
C LEU A 62 17.51 16.28 -13.64
N ALA A 63 17.19 16.68 -12.42
CA ALA A 63 15.84 16.66 -11.89
C ALA A 63 15.19 18.05 -11.95
N SER A 64 13.93 18.11 -12.33
CA SER A 64 13.13 19.33 -12.26
C SER A 64 11.71 19.02 -11.80
N LYS A 65 11.07 20.01 -11.17
CA LYS A 65 9.70 19.87 -10.67
C LYS A 65 8.75 19.54 -11.84
N GLY A 66 7.90 18.53 -11.64
CA GLY A 66 6.94 18.04 -12.64
C GLY A 66 7.53 17.01 -13.62
N MET A 67 8.83 16.74 -13.57
CA MET A 67 9.44 15.68 -14.37
C MET A 67 8.87 14.31 -13.96
N SER A 68 8.58 13.45 -14.93
CA SER A 68 8.12 12.08 -14.65
C SER A 68 9.22 11.27 -13.99
N VAL A 69 8.88 10.44 -13.01
CA VAL A 69 9.84 9.57 -12.32
C VAL A 69 9.32 8.14 -12.27
N ARG A 70 10.22 7.19 -12.46
CA ARG A 70 10.00 5.76 -12.25
C ARG A 70 11.09 5.24 -11.32
N ILE A 71 10.69 4.62 -10.23
CA ILE A 71 11.60 4.01 -9.25
C ILE A 71 11.19 2.55 -9.11
N VAL A 72 12.12 1.65 -9.38
CA VAL A 72 11.97 0.23 -9.03
C VAL A 72 12.92 -0.01 -7.88
N ALA A 73 12.44 -0.49 -6.73
CA ALA A 73 13.28 -0.76 -5.56
C ALA A 73 12.90 -2.09 -4.92
N GLY A 74 13.88 -2.84 -4.42
CA GLY A 74 13.67 -4.12 -3.78
C GLY A 74 14.98 -4.86 -3.54
N TYR A 75 14.95 -6.18 -3.72
CA TYR A 75 16.14 -7.02 -3.60
C TYR A 75 16.49 -7.62 -4.96
N PHE A 76 17.79 -7.73 -5.23
CA PHE A 76 18.30 -8.40 -6.41
C PHE A 76 17.80 -9.86 -6.44
N MET A 77 17.19 -10.28 -7.56
CA MET A 77 16.50 -11.57 -7.71
C MET A 77 15.34 -11.82 -6.70
N GLY A 78 14.85 -10.77 -6.05
CA GLY A 78 13.76 -10.82 -5.07
C GLY A 78 12.52 -10.05 -5.50
N LYS A 79 11.65 -9.74 -4.53
CA LYS A 79 10.48 -8.88 -4.77
C LYS A 79 10.92 -7.44 -4.97
N THR A 80 10.39 -6.79 -6.00
CA THR A 80 10.57 -5.37 -6.25
C THR A 80 9.24 -4.64 -6.17
N LYS A 81 9.33 -3.35 -5.88
CA LYS A 81 8.21 -2.41 -5.89
C LYS A 81 8.50 -1.34 -6.93
N GLU A 82 7.50 -1.07 -7.75
CA GLU A 82 7.55 -0.02 -8.74
C GLU A 82 6.72 1.17 -8.27
N PHE A 83 7.33 2.35 -8.30
CA PHE A 83 6.70 3.64 -8.09
C PHE A 83 6.77 4.43 -9.40
N ILE A 84 5.64 5.02 -9.79
CA ILE A 84 5.53 5.88 -10.97
C ILE A 84 4.85 7.16 -10.53
N GLY A 85 5.52 8.29 -10.75
CA GLY A 85 5.05 9.59 -10.28
C GLY A 85 5.67 10.75 -11.03
N GLU A 86 5.65 11.91 -10.37
CA GLU A 86 6.28 13.15 -10.83
C GLU A 86 7.08 13.74 -9.67
N VAL A 87 8.20 14.40 -9.98
CA VAL A 87 9.02 15.14 -9.00
C VAL A 87 8.20 16.29 -8.43
N SER A 88 7.91 16.26 -7.13
CA SER A 88 7.15 17.29 -6.44
C SER A 88 8.03 18.42 -5.90
N GLY A 89 9.27 18.11 -5.52
CA GLY A 89 10.19 19.03 -4.86
C GLY A 89 11.64 18.56 -4.93
N LEU A 90 12.55 19.51 -4.80
CA LEU A 90 13.99 19.29 -4.72
C LEU A 90 14.48 20.05 -3.49
N THR A 91 15.03 19.32 -2.53
CA THR A 91 15.45 19.87 -1.23
C THR A 91 16.95 19.63 -1.07
N PRO A 92 17.82 20.59 -1.45
CA PRO A 92 19.26 20.49 -1.23
C PRO A 92 19.59 20.66 0.26
N GLN A 93 20.58 19.92 0.73
CA GLN A 93 21.08 19.97 2.10
C GLN A 93 22.58 20.23 2.10
N PHE A 94 23.00 21.19 2.92
CA PHE A 94 24.40 21.62 3.06
C PHE A 94 24.80 21.48 4.53
N PRO A 95 25.15 20.27 5.00
CA PRO A 95 25.53 20.07 6.39
C PRO A 95 26.87 20.75 6.71
N GLU A 96 27.08 21.10 7.98
CA GLU A 96 28.34 21.69 8.47
C GLU A 96 29.56 20.76 8.24
N SER A 97 29.29 19.44 8.20
CA SER A 97 30.27 18.42 7.84
C SER A 97 29.64 17.34 6.95
N GLY A 98 30.42 16.76 6.06
CA GLY A 98 29.97 15.78 5.07
C GLY A 98 29.81 16.36 3.67
N LEU A 99 29.26 15.56 2.75
CA LEU A 99 29.03 15.98 1.37
C LEU A 99 27.67 16.69 1.27
N PRO A 100 27.54 17.72 0.42
CA PRO A 100 26.24 18.24 0.02
C PRO A 100 25.36 17.11 -0.54
N SER A 101 24.09 17.09 -0.15
CA SER A 101 23.13 16.10 -0.62
C SER A 101 21.88 16.78 -1.20
N LEU A 102 21.16 16.03 -2.02
CA LEU A 102 19.91 16.47 -2.62
C LEU A 102 18.84 15.42 -2.32
N SER A 103 17.73 15.86 -1.74
CA SER A 103 16.53 15.05 -1.62
C SER A 103 15.58 15.36 -2.78
N ILE A 104 15.29 14.34 -3.58
CA ILE A 104 14.33 14.39 -4.69
C ILE A 104 13.01 13.81 -4.18
N GLU A 105 12.05 14.70 -3.91
CA GLU A 105 10.73 14.33 -3.43
C GLU A 105 9.83 14.07 -4.63
N CYS A 106 9.16 12.91 -4.61
CA CYS A 106 8.30 12.43 -5.68
C CYS A 106 6.90 12.12 -5.16
N SER A 107 5.90 12.46 -5.96
CA SER A 107 4.50 12.16 -5.66
C SER A 107 3.85 11.38 -6.79
N ALA A 108 3.03 10.38 -6.45
CA ALA A 108 2.30 9.61 -7.45
C ALA A 108 1.36 10.49 -8.28
N LYS A 109 1.06 10.06 -9.51
CA LYS A 109 0.14 10.75 -10.43
C LYS A 109 -1.27 10.90 -9.87
N SER A 110 -1.65 10.09 -8.89
CA SER A 110 -2.90 10.22 -8.13
C SER A 110 -3.06 11.61 -7.52
N LYS A 111 -1.96 12.31 -7.20
CA LYS A 111 -1.95 13.67 -6.64
C LYS A 111 -2.90 14.63 -7.36
N LYS A 112 -2.94 14.61 -8.69
CA LYS A 112 -3.81 15.50 -9.50
C LYS A 112 -5.30 15.30 -9.19
N GLY A 113 -5.70 14.10 -8.78
CA GLY A 113 -7.07 13.80 -8.38
C GLY A 113 -7.41 14.16 -6.93
N HIS A 114 -6.41 14.33 -6.07
CA HIS A 114 -6.58 14.87 -4.72
C HIS A 114 -6.65 16.41 -4.72
N GLU A 115 -6.13 17.06 -5.76
CA GLU A 115 -6.11 18.51 -5.88
C GLU A 115 -7.43 19.07 -6.42
N GLY A 116 -7.87 20.17 -5.79
CA GLY A 116 -9.05 20.92 -6.22
C GLY A 116 -10.38 20.36 -5.72
N GLN A 117 -11.36 21.24 -5.65
CA GLN A 117 -12.74 20.89 -5.33
C GLN A 117 -13.57 20.91 -6.61
N VAL A 118 -14.42 19.90 -6.78
CA VAL A 118 -15.29 19.78 -7.95
C VAL A 118 -16.74 19.86 -7.51
N ASN A 119 -17.53 20.65 -8.26
CA ASN A 119 -18.98 20.71 -8.14
C ASN A 119 -19.59 20.15 -9.42
N LYS A 120 -20.17 18.95 -9.35
CA LYS A 120 -20.73 18.29 -10.52
C LYS A 120 -21.87 17.34 -10.16
N ALA A 121 -22.95 17.40 -10.94
CA ALA A 121 -24.04 16.45 -10.84
C ALA A 121 -23.94 15.42 -11.98
N TRP A 122 -23.84 14.14 -11.62
CA TRP A 122 -23.81 13.01 -12.53
C TRP A 122 -25.22 12.41 -12.61
N LYS A 123 -25.89 12.55 -13.75
CA LYS A 123 -27.30 12.14 -13.92
C LYS A 123 -27.42 10.90 -14.80
N LYS A 124 -28.33 9.99 -14.44
CA LYS A 124 -28.74 8.81 -15.22
C LYS A 124 -27.55 7.97 -15.74
N MET A 125 -26.61 7.63 -14.86
CA MET A 125 -25.46 6.82 -15.24
C MET A 125 -25.05 5.88 -14.10
N LYS A 126 -24.27 4.85 -14.42
CA LYS A 126 -23.74 3.93 -13.41
C LYS A 126 -22.57 4.56 -12.66
N ARG A 127 -22.36 4.21 -11.39
CA ARG A 127 -21.18 4.66 -10.63
C ARG A 127 -19.86 4.20 -11.28
N SER A 128 -19.83 3.00 -11.86
CA SER A 128 -18.71 2.52 -12.69
C SER A 128 -18.44 3.40 -13.92
N GLU A 129 -19.47 3.96 -14.57
CA GLU A 129 -19.30 4.89 -15.69
C GLU A 129 -18.76 6.24 -15.22
N ILE A 130 -19.20 6.73 -14.05
CA ILE A 130 -18.65 7.92 -13.42
C ILE A 130 -17.15 7.71 -13.14
N ALA A 131 -16.77 6.57 -12.56
CA ALA A 131 -15.39 6.23 -12.28
C ALA A 131 -14.52 6.23 -13.55
N LYS A 132 -15.01 5.64 -14.64
CA LYS A 132 -14.33 5.66 -15.95
C LYS A 132 -14.18 7.09 -16.50
N LYS A 133 -15.19 7.95 -16.36
CA LYS A 133 -15.12 9.36 -16.80
C LYS A 133 -14.11 10.17 -15.99
N ILE A 134 -14.03 9.95 -14.68
CA ILE A 134 -13.04 10.63 -13.82
C ILE A 134 -11.63 10.12 -14.14
N ALA A 135 -11.45 8.82 -14.36
CA ALA A 135 -10.17 8.27 -14.82
C ALA A 135 -9.68 8.95 -16.11
N GLY A 136 -10.57 9.08 -17.10
CA GLY A 136 -10.27 9.77 -18.36
C GLY A 136 -9.88 11.25 -18.18
N LYS A 137 -10.54 11.97 -17.27
CA LYS A 137 -10.21 13.37 -16.94
C LYS A 137 -8.76 13.52 -16.43
N HIS A 138 -8.28 12.55 -15.65
CA HIS A 138 -6.93 12.56 -15.06
C HIS A 138 -5.88 11.79 -15.89
N GLY A 139 -6.27 11.24 -17.05
CA GLY A 139 -5.37 10.43 -17.88
C GLY A 139 -4.98 9.08 -17.26
N TRP A 140 -5.75 8.59 -16.28
CA TRP A 140 -5.52 7.28 -15.68
C TRP A 140 -6.11 6.16 -16.54
N THR A 141 -5.44 5.02 -16.56
CA THR A 141 -5.93 3.80 -17.20
C THR A 141 -7.02 3.17 -16.32
N PRO A 142 -8.29 3.09 -16.77
CA PRO A 142 -9.37 2.60 -15.94
C PRO A 142 -9.37 1.06 -15.85
N ASP A 143 -9.34 0.53 -14.64
CA ASP A 143 -9.53 -0.88 -14.30
C ASP A 143 -10.75 -0.98 -13.35
N VAL A 144 -11.95 -1.06 -13.95
CA VAL A 144 -13.23 -0.79 -13.26
C VAL A 144 -14.18 -1.95 -13.44
N ASP A 145 -14.62 -2.55 -12.33
CA ASP A 145 -15.70 -3.53 -12.32
C ASP A 145 -17.05 -2.85 -12.56
N GLU A 146 -17.94 -3.51 -13.29
CA GLU A 146 -19.26 -2.94 -13.55
C GLU A 146 -20.15 -2.93 -12.30
N THR A 147 -20.74 -1.75 -12.04
CA THR A 147 -21.82 -1.58 -11.07
C THR A 147 -23.16 -1.89 -11.71
N LYS A 148 -24.11 -2.42 -10.93
CA LYS A 148 -25.43 -2.83 -11.45
C LYS A 148 -26.43 -1.67 -11.51
N GLU A 149 -26.40 -0.80 -10.50
CA GLU A 149 -27.36 0.30 -10.36
C GLU A 149 -27.05 1.48 -11.29
N ILE A 150 -28.08 1.96 -11.99
CA ILE A 150 -28.06 3.28 -12.66
C ILE A 150 -28.67 4.27 -11.66
N VAL A 151 -27.89 5.25 -11.24
CA VAL A 151 -28.36 6.27 -10.29
C VAL A 151 -29.06 7.41 -11.04
N GLU A 152 -30.20 7.87 -10.52
CA GLU A 152 -30.90 9.03 -11.09
C GLU A 152 -30.01 10.28 -11.03
N GLN A 153 -29.37 10.51 -9.89
CA GLN A 153 -28.41 11.58 -9.69
C GLN A 153 -27.41 11.23 -8.57
N GLU A 154 -26.13 11.46 -8.84
CA GLU A 154 -25.07 11.49 -7.83
C GLU A 154 -24.38 12.86 -7.89
N SER A 155 -24.33 13.55 -6.75
CA SER A 155 -23.77 14.91 -6.68
C SER A 155 -22.41 14.89 -6.00
N GLN A 156 -21.41 15.43 -6.68
CA GLN A 156 -20.11 15.80 -6.15
C GLN A 156 -20.19 17.28 -5.75
N ALA A 157 -20.07 17.58 -4.46
CA ALA A 157 -20.31 18.92 -3.91
C ALA A 157 -19.11 19.36 -3.06
N GLY A 158 -18.19 20.12 -3.66
CA GLY A 158 -17.03 20.67 -2.97
C GLY A 158 -16.00 19.63 -2.54
N GLU A 159 -16.02 18.43 -3.13
CA GLU A 159 -15.11 17.33 -2.81
C GLU A 159 -14.16 17.05 -3.98
N SER A 160 -12.95 16.55 -3.67
CA SER A 160 -11.98 16.16 -4.71
C SER A 160 -12.50 14.96 -5.51
N ASP A 161 -11.93 14.73 -6.70
CA ASP A 161 -12.31 13.58 -7.51
C ASP A 161 -11.94 12.25 -6.81
N VAL A 162 -10.81 12.21 -6.10
CA VAL A 162 -10.39 11.02 -5.33
C VAL A 162 -11.31 10.76 -4.14
N ASP A 163 -11.67 11.80 -3.37
CA ASP A 163 -12.56 11.63 -2.23
C ASP A 163 -13.96 11.20 -2.66
N PHE A 164 -14.44 11.76 -3.77
CA PHE A 164 -15.70 11.35 -4.38
C PHE A 164 -15.67 9.88 -4.83
N LEU A 165 -14.61 9.44 -5.52
CA LEU A 165 -14.45 8.04 -5.93
C LEU A 165 -14.38 7.10 -4.73
N ARG A 166 -13.65 7.46 -3.68
CA ARG A 166 -13.56 6.67 -2.45
C ARG A 166 -14.90 6.54 -1.74
N LYS A 167 -15.65 7.64 -1.64
CA LYS A 167 -17.00 7.68 -1.09
C LYS A 167 -17.96 6.81 -1.90
N MET A 168 -17.90 6.88 -3.24
CA MET A 168 -18.70 6.01 -4.11
C MET A 168 -18.32 4.54 -3.96
N ALA A 169 -17.02 4.22 -3.85
CA ALA A 169 -16.55 2.85 -3.66
C ALA A 169 -17.10 2.26 -2.36
N ARG A 170 -17.02 3.01 -1.25
CA ARG A 170 -17.58 2.61 0.05
C ARG A 170 -19.09 2.35 0.00
N LYS A 171 -19.86 3.11 -0.78
CA LYS A 171 -21.33 2.90 -0.93
C LYS A 171 -21.69 1.57 -1.61
N GLU A 172 -20.83 1.06 -2.49
CA GLU A 172 -21.11 -0.12 -3.32
C GLU A 172 -20.38 -1.38 -2.82
N ASN A 173 -19.65 -1.32 -1.70
CA ASN A 173 -18.68 -2.35 -1.27
C ASN A 173 -17.59 -2.59 -2.32
N PHE A 174 -17.04 -1.50 -2.87
CA PHE A 174 -15.91 -1.49 -3.78
C PHE A 174 -14.68 -0.88 -3.08
N THR A 175 -13.51 -1.20 -3.60
CA THR A 175 -12.23 -0.57 -3.26
C THR A 175 -11.78 0.34 -4.40
N PHE A 176 -11.29 1.52 -4.02
CA PHE A 176 -10.67 2.47 -4.94
C PHE A 176 -9.17 2.59 -4.63
N ARG A 177 -8.32 2.48 -5.65
CA ARG A 177 -6.88 2.73 -5.54
C ARG A 177 -6.32 3.19 -6.88
N VAL A 178 -5.29 4.03 -6.86
CA VAL A 178 -4.52 4.36 -8.06
C VAL A 178 -3.12 3.79 -7.88
N LYS A 179 -2.72 2.84 -8.73
CA LYS A 179 -1.40 2.22 -8.71
C LYS A 179 -0.65 2.57 -10.00
N GLY A 180 0.42 3.35 -9.87
CA GLY A 180 1.13 3.91 -11.02
C GLY A 180 0.19 4.78 -11.85
N ASN A 181 -0.15 4.33 -13.08
CA ASN A 181 -1.13 4.99 -13.94
C ASN A 181 -2.51 4.32 -13.95
N THR A 182 -2.67 3.17 -13.30
CA THR A 182 -3.91 2.40 -13.35
C THR A 182 -4.82 2.77 -12.19
N MET A 183 -6.03 3.22 -12.49
CA MET A 183 -7.08 3.49 -11.51
C MET A 183 -7.94 2.25 -11.34
N GLN A 184 -7.89 1.65 -10.18
CA GLN A 184 -8.68 0.48 -9.79
C GLN A 184 -9.95 0.92 -9.07
N PHE A 185 -11.10 0.48 -9.57
CA PHE A 185 -12.39 0.60 -8.91
C PHE A 185 -13.08 -0.77 -8.98
N LYS A 186 -12.77 -1.62 -8.01
CA LYS A 186 -13.12 -3.05 -8.03
C LYS A 186 -13.98 -3.43 -6.85
N LYS A 187 -14.73 -4.52 -6.97
CA LYS A 187 -15.47 -5.08 -5.83
C LYS A 187 -14.49 -5.39 -4.69
N ALA A 188 -14.86 -5.03 -3.47
CA ALA A 188 -14.05 -5.37 -2.31
C ALA A 188 -13.98 -6.89 -2.20
N PRO A 189 -12.78 -7.45 -1.98
CA PRO A 189 -12.64 -8.88 -1.76
C PRO A 189 -13.46 -9.29 -0.53
N ASN A 190 -14.26 -10.36 -0.65
CA ASN A 190 -14.81 -11.00 0.54
C ASN A 190 -13.66 -11.71 1.27
N LEU A 191 -13.21 -11.15 2.38
CA LEU A 191 -12.05 -11.64 3.12
C LEU A 191 -12.35 -12.97 3.83
N ASP A 192 -13.62 -13.26 4.13
CA ASP A 192 -14.03 -14.48 4.84
C ASP A 192 -13.87 -15.75 3.99
N ASP A 193 -13.94 -15.62 2.65
CA ASP A 193 -13.86 -16.75 1.71
C ASP A 193 -12.47 -16.90 1.05
N GLN A 194 -11.49 -16.09 1.45
CA GLN A 194 -10.18 -16.05 0.80
C GLN A 194 -9.10 -16.74 1.63
N SER A 195 -8.40 -17.67 0.97
CA SER A 195 -7.15 -18.21 1.52
C SER A 195 -6.09 -17.10 1.59
N PRO A 196 -5.27 -17.05 2.65
CA PRO A 196 -4.20 -16.07 2.76
C PRO A 196 -3.27 -16.14 1.55
N VAL A 197 -3.05 -15.00 0.90
CA VAL A 197 -2.12 -14.90 -0.25
C VAL A 197 -0.65 -14.95 0.21
N ALA A 198 -0.42 -14.65 1.49
CA ALA A 198 0.88 -14.78 2.14
C ALA A 198 0.70 -15.18 3.60
N VAL A 199 1.56 -16.09 4.06
CA VAL A 199 1.69 -16.47 5.47
C VAL A 199 3.05 -15.97 5.95
N PHE A 200 3.05 -15.34 7.12
CA PHE A 200 4.25 -14.79 7.73
C PHE A 200 4.48 -15.43 9.08
N ASP A 201 5.66 -16.04 9.25
CA ASP A 201 6.06 -16.63 10.53
C ASP A 201 6.81 -15.59 11.37
N TYR A 202 6.38 -15.45 12.63
CA TYR A 202 7.04 -14.60 13.60
C TYR A 202 7.94 -15.44 14.51
N ARG A 203 9.25 -15.19 14.47
CA ARG A 203 10.30 -15.88 15.24
C ARG A 203 10.40 -17.40 15.01
N ILE A 204 9.72 -17.93 14.00
CA ILE A 204 9.78 -19.33 13.56
C ILE A 204 10.09 -19.32 12.06
N GLY A 205 10.60 -20.43 11.52
CA GLY A 205 10.87 -20.57 10.10
C GLY A 205 11.96 -19.63 9.60
N ASN A 206 11.68 -18.88 8.54
CA ASN A 206 12.68 -18.06 7.84
C ASN A 206 12.91 -16.70 8.50
N HIS A 207 12.36 -16.45 9.69
CA HIS A 207 12.47 -15.19 10.43
C HIS A 207 12.08 -13.96 9.58
N THR A 208 11.09 -14.09 8.69
CA THR A 208 10.68 -13.03 7.76
C THR A 208 10.13 -11.79 8.46
N VAL A 209 9.52 -11.96 9.65
CA VAL A 209 8.97 -10.86 10.45
C VAL A 209 9.96 -10.47 11.54
N LYS A 210 10.48 -9.24 11.47
CA LYS A 210 11.40 -8.68 12.49
C LYS A 210 10.66 -8.24 13.75
N SER A 211 9.52 -7.56 13.59
CA SER A 211 8.69 -7.06 14.69
C SER A 211 7.22 -7.03 14.26
N PHE A 212 6.32 -7.15 15.23
CA PHE A 212 4.87 -7.10 15.03
C PHE A 212 4.21 -6.46 16.25
N SER A 213 3.35 -5.46 16.03
CA SER A 213 2.70 -4.67 17.09
C SER A 213 1.20 -4.51 16.80
N PRO A 214 0.39 -5.56 17.01
CA PRO A 214 -1.04 -5.50 16.75
C PRO A 214 -1.73 -4.59 17.78
N ARG A 215 -2.66 -3.77 17.32
CA ARG A 215 -3.57 -3.04 18.20
C ARG A 215 -4.94 -3.70 18.16
N TYR A 216 -5.38 -4.24 19.28
CA TYR A 216 -6.77 -4.65 19.47
C TYR A 216 -7.59 -3.43 19.86
N ALA A 217 -8.35 -2.89 18.92
CA ALA A 217 -9.38 -1.90 19.21
C ALA A 217 -10.69 -2.66 19.48
N SER A 218 -11.12 -2.71 20.75
CA SER A 218 -12.47 -3.15 21.11
C SER A 218 -13.44 -1.98 20.95
N ASP A 219 -13.51 -1.41 19.75
CA ASP A 219 -14.56 -0.44 19.47
C ASP A 219 -15.84 -1.26 19.24
N GLU A 220 -16.96 -0.84 19.83
CA GLU A 220 -18.30 -1.42 19.68
C GLU A 220 -18.85 -1.31 18.23
N THR A 221 -17.98 -1.40 17.22
CA THR A 221 -18.29 -1.25 15.80
C THR A 221 -18.91 -2.54 15.27
N GLY A 222 -20.17 -2.73 15.64
CA GLY A 222 -20.96 -3.89 15.21
C GLY A 222 -22.44 -3.82 15.56
N LYS A 223 -22.96 -2.67 15.98
CA LYS A 223 -24.42 -2.52 16.13
C LYS A 223 -25.07 -2.52 14.75
N ASP A 224 -26.15 -3.27 14.60
CA ASP A 224 -26.97 -3.32 13.39
C ASP A 224 -27.23 -1.89 12.89
N VAL A 225 -26.88 -1.62 11.62
CA VAL A 225 -27.18 -0.33 11.00
C VAL A 225 -28.50 -0.48 10.26
N GLU A 226 -29.56 0.12 10.82
CA GLU A 226 -30.84 0.25 10.13
C GLU A 226 -30.78 1.48 9.22
N GLY A 227 -30.78 1.26 7.91
CA GLY A 227 -30.96 2.32 6.92
C GLY A 227 -32.44 2.51 6.64
N ALA A 228 -32.96 3.73 6.71
CA ALA A 228 -34.31 4.05 6.27
C ALA A 228 -34.26 5.06 5.12
N THR A 229 -34.98 4.78 4.04
CA THR A 229 -35.14 5.70 2.91
C THR A 229 -36.62 5.88 2.64
N VAL A 230 -37.07 7.13 2.52
CA VAL A 230 -38.46 7.42 2.16
C VAL A 230 -38.58 7.37 0.63
N ASN A 231 -39.46 6.53 0.12
CA ASN A 231 -39.77 6.53 -1.30
C ASN A 231 -40.61 7.76 -1.63
N ASN A 232 -40.04 8.69 -2.40
CA ASN A 232 -40.66 9.99 -2.69
C ASN A 232 -41.97 9.90 -3.50
N LYS A 233 -42.22 8.79 -4.21
CA LYS A 233 -43.46 8.57 -4.96
C LYS A 233 -44.58 7.96 -4.12
N SER A 234 -44.25 7.03 -3.23
CA SER A 234 -45.24 6.33 -2.39
C SER A 234 -45.39 6.91 -1.00
N LYS A 235 -44.51 7.85 -0.60
CA LYS A 235 -44.37 8.39 0.77
C LYS A 235 -44.18 7.32 1.86
N LYS A 236 -43.86 6.08 1.47
CA LYS A 236 -43.62 4.96 2.40
C LYS A 236 -42.13 4.86 2.73
N THR A 237 -41.84 4.59 3.99
CA THR A 237 -40.48 4.30 4.46
C THR A 237 -40.08 2.89 4.04
N VAL A 238 -39.03 2.78 3.24
CA VAL A 238 -38.34 1.53 2.96
C VAL A 238 -37.22 1.40 3.98
N LYS A 239 -37.28 0.36 4.82
CA LYS A 239 -36.23 0.03 5.78
C LYS A 239 -35.34 -1.05 5.19
N THR A 240 -34.05 -0.78 5.10
CA THR A 240 -33.02 -1.76 4.76
C THR A 240 -32.27 -2.11 6.03
N LYS A 241 -32.37 -3.38 6.43
CA LYS A 241 -31.63 -3.90 7.58
C LYS A 241 -30.39 -4.61 7.04
N ASN A 242 -29.25 -3.96 7.11
CA ASN A 242 -27.98 -4.63 6.87
C ASN A 242 -27.55 -5.25 8.20
N LYS A 243 -27.71 -6.57 8.32
CA LYS A 243 -27.12 -7.30 9.46
C LYS A 243 -25.62 -7.08 9.41
N SER A 244 -25.04 -6.57 10.50
CA SER A 244 -23.59 -6.63 10.65
C SER A 244 -23.20 -8.10 10.74
N SER A 245 -22.44 -8.61 9.76
CA SER A 245 -21.54 -9.72 10.07
C SER A 245 -20.46 -9.09 10.93
N VAL A 246 -20.54 -9.29 12.25
CA VAL A 246 -19.37 -9.12 13.10
C VAL A 246 -18.28 -9.96 12.43
N ALA A 247 -17.22 -9.31 11.96
CA ALA A 247 -15.99 -10.02 11.68
C ALA A 247 -15.65 -10.74 12.98
N LYS A 248 -15.85 -12.06 13.02
CA LYS A 248 -15.40 -12.85 14.16
C LYS A 248 -13.94 -12.48 14.34
N SER A 249 -13.52 -12.15 15.55
CA SER A 249 -12.10 -12.03 15.84
C SER A 249 -11.42 -13.27 15.28
N GLN A 250 -10.58 -13.10 14.26
CA GLN A 250 -9.64 -14.13 13.84
C GLN A 250 -8.76 -14.39 15.06
N GLY A 251 -9.12 -15.41 15.84
CA GLY A 251 -8.51 -15.71 17.12
C GLY A 251 -9.31 -16.65 18.02
N THR A 252 -10.64 -16.76 17.89
CA THR A 252 -11.43 -17.56 18.87
C THR A 252 -11.66 -19.02 18.46
N LYS A 253 -11.08 -19.47 17.35
CA LYS A 253 -10.93 -20.90 17.03
C LYS A 253 -9.55 -21.15 16.44
N ASP A 254 -8.51 -20.67 17.10
CA ASP A 254 -7.26 -21.42 17.00
C ASP A 254 -7.44 -22.63 17.90
N SER A 255 -7.81 -23.76 17.30
CA SER A 255 -7.57 -25.06 17.92
C SER A 255 -6.05 -25.23 17.91
N GLY A 256 -5.38 -24.51 18.81
CA GLY A 256 -4.02 -24.77 19.20
C GLY A 256 -4.00 -26.14 19.86
N THR A 257 -4.02 -27.20 19.06
CA THR A 257 -3.31 -28.41 19.42
C THR A 257 -1.86 -27.99 19.51
N VAL A 258 -1.47 -27.54 20.70
CA VAL A 258 -0.08 -27.54 21.12
C VAL A 258 0.32 -29.00 21.04
N ASN A 259 0.92 -29.39 19.92
CA ASN A 259 1.67 -30.63 19.84
C ASN A 259 2.86 -30.44 20.78
N ARG A 260 2.66 -30.76 22.07
CA ARG A 260 3.74 -31.14 22.97
C ARG A 260 4.26 -32.51 22.51
N GLY A 261 4.79 -32.54 21.28
CA GLY A 261 5.77 -33.54 20.91
C GLY A 261 7.03 -33.21 21.70
N THR A 262 7.37 -34.10 22.62
CA THR A 262 8.66 -34.27 23.29
C THR A 262 9.75 -33.30 22.81
N ALA A 263 10.07 -32.30 23.63
CA ALA A 263 11.30 -31.54 23.49
C ALA A 263 12.48 -32.50 23.71
N GLU A 264 13.11 -32.95 22.63
CA GLU A 264 14.49 -33.41 22.71
C GLU A 264 15.36 -32.19 23.01
N THR A 265 15.75 -32.05 24.27
CA THR A 265 16.76 -31.08 24.68
C THR A 265 18.10 -31.46 24.07
N LEU A 266 18.56 -30.65 23.11
CA LEU A 266 19.85 -30.78 22.41
C LEU A 266 21.08 -30.37 23.25
N TYR A 267 20.97 -30.39 24.58
CA TYR A 267 22.09 -30.13 25.49
C TYR A 267 22.06 -31.15 26.63
N PRO A 268 23.09 -31.99 26.82
CA PRO A 268 23.19 -32.82 28.00
C PRO A 268 23.40 -31.92 29.22
N SER A 269 22.47 -31.94 30.16
CA SER A 269 22.68 -31.35 31.48
C SER A 269 23.73 -32.16 32.23
N GLU A 270 24.81 -31.49 32.65
CA GLU A 270 25.79 -32.05 33.58
C GLU A 270 25.08 -32.42 34.89
N LYS A 271 25.02 -33.71 35.18
CA LYS A 271 24.50 -34.22 36.45
C LYS A 271 25.48 -33.88 37.57
N ALA A 272 25.07 -32.98 38.46
CA ALA A 272 25.64 -32.88 39.80
C ALA A 272 25.36 -34.18 40.57
N ASN A 273 26.41 -34.96 40.81
CA ASN A 273 26.43 -36.07 41.75
C ASN A 273 27.67 -35.92 42.65
N ALA A 274 27.53 -35.22 43.78
CA ALA A 274 28.45 -35.33 44.90
C ALA A 274 27.67 -35.81 46.11
N ARG A 275 28.12 -36.96 46.62
CA ARG A 275 27.48 -37.90 47.54
C ARG A 275 27.29 -37.34 48.95
N LYS A 276 26.24 -37.81 49.61
CA LYS A 276 26.20 -37.99 51.07
C LYS A 276 27.14 -39.14 51.46
N SER A 277 28.05 -38.87 52.39
CA SER A 277 28.51 -39.78 53.44
C SER A 277 28.87 -38.94 54.65
#